data_AF-A0A852K2K9-F1
#
_entry.id   AF-A0A852K2K9-F1
#
_cell.length_a   1.000
_cell.length_b   1.000
_cell.length_c   1.000
_cell.angle_alpha   90.00
_cell.angle_beta   90.00
_cell.angle_gamma   90.00
#
_symmetry.space_group_name_H-M   'P 1'
#
loop_
_entity.id
_entity.type
_entity.pdbx_description
1 polymer ?
#
loop_
_entity_poly.entity_id
_entity_poly.type
_entity_poly.pdbx_seq_one_letter_code
_entity_poly.pdbx_strand_id
1 'polypeptide(L)' 'QVTFMLLDQNNREHIIDAFRPDLTSASFQRPVNEMNVASGCPLFLPLAKLQSPKHAYVREDTLFLKCIIETN' A
#
# COMPACT_ATOMS: atom_id res chain seq x y z
N GLN A 1 -9.76 9.38 -0.59
CA GLN A 1 -8.29 9.19 -0.41
C GLN A 1 -7.96 7.71 -0.57
N VAL A 2 -6.75 7.36 -1.05
CA VAL A 2 -6.29 5.96 -1.12
C VAL A 2 -5.15 5.78 -0.11
N THR A 3 -5.27 4.81 0.78
CA THR A 3 -4.27 4.50 1.80
C THR A 3 -3.83 3.05 1.67
N PHE A 4 -2.53 2.83 1.52
CA PHE A 4 -1.88 1.53 1.59
C PHE A 4 -1.28 1.31 2.97
N MET A 5 -1.41 0.09 3.48
CA MET A 5 -0.80 -0.32 4.73
C MET A 5 -0.11 -1.67 4.60
N LEU A 6 1.13 -1.79 5.08
CA LEU A 6 1.75 -3.08 5.38
C LEU A 6 1.58 -3.37 6.87
N LEU A 7 0.93 -4.50 7.17
CA LEU A 7 0.62 -4.85 8.55
C LEU A 7 1.83 -5.52 9.22
N ASP A 8 2.30 -4.91 10.29
CA ASP A 8 3.07 -5.61 11.32
C ASP A 8 2.16 -6.62 12.05
N GLN A 9 2.46 -7.91 11.92
CA GLN A 9 1.67 -9.01 12.49
C GLN A 9 1.78 -9.11 14.01
N ASN A 10 2.68 -8.35 14.65
CA ASN A 10 2.70 -8.13 16.10
C ASN A 10 1.78 -6.98 16.54
N ASN A 11 1.09 -6.32 15.60
CA ASN A 11 0.21 -5.18 15.83
C ASN A 11 0.91 -4.01 16.54
N ARG A 12 2.21 -3.80 16.29
CA ARG A 12 2.99 -2.69 16.86
C ARG A 12 3.00 -1.46 15.96
N GLU A 13 3.61 -1.57 14.78
CA GLU A 13 3.77 -0.43 13.88
C GLU A 13 3.53 -0.84 12.43
N HIS A 14 2.31 -0.57 11.93
CA HIS A 14 2.03 -0.71 10.51
C HIS A 14 2.75 0.37 9.70
N ILE A 15 3.23 0.02 8.51
CA ILE A 15 3.68 1.03 7.54
C ILE A 15 2.44 1.54 6.84
N ILE A 16 2.31 2.86 6.73
CA ILE A 16 1.16 3.52 6.13
C ILE A 16 1.69 4.54 5.13
N ASP A 17 1.16 4.51 3.92
CA ASP A 17 1.34 5.57 2.95
C ASP A 17 0.01 5.85 2.26
N ALA A 18 -0.24 7.10 1.90
CA ALA A 18 -1.51 7.52 1.35
C ALA A 18 -1.32 8.62 0.31
N PHE A 19 -2.17 8.59 -0.70
CA PHE A 19 -2.21 9.62 -1.72
C PHE A 19 -3.65 10.01 -2.06
N ARG A 20 -3.79 11.21 -2.62
CA ARG A 20 -5.05 11.66 -3.21
C ARG A 20 -5.01 11.36 -4.71
N PRO A 21 -6.00 10.66 -5.26
CA PRO A 21 -6.09 10.45 -6.70
C PRO A 21 -6.02 11.77 -7.47
N ASP A 22 -5.12 11.84 -8.44
CA ASP A 22 -5.09 12.93 -9.41
C ASP A 22 -6.10 12.64 -10.51
N LEU A 23 -7.21 13.38 -10.53
CA LEU A 23 -8.27 13.17 -11.52
C LEU A 23 -7.82 13.46 -12.95
N THR A 24 -6.69 14.15 -13.17
CA THR A 24 -6.13 14.33 -14.53
C THR A 24 -5.32 13.13 -15.01
N SER A 25 -4.93 12.22 -14.11
CA SER A 25 -4.17 11.02 -14.43
C SER A 25 -5.04 9.93 -15.06
N ALA A 26 -4.52 9.27 -16.09
CA ALA A 26 -5.16 8.12 -16.74
C ALA A 26 -5.45 6.96 -15.77
N SER A 27 -4.75 6.88 -14.64
CA SER A 27 -4.96 5.87 -13.60
C SER A 27 -6.35 5.95 -12.95
N PHE A 28 -6.96 7.14 -12.93
CA PHE A 28 -8.23 7.39 -12.23
C PHE A 28 -9.37 7.82 -13.17
N GLN A 29 -9.15 7.71 -14.48
CA GLN A 29 -10.18 7.89 -15.49
C GLN A 29 -11.04 6.64 -15.64
N ARG A 30 -12.15 6.76 -16.37
CA ARG A 30 -13.03 5.62 -16.68
C ARG A 30 -12.20 4.52 -17.38
N PRO A 31 -12.23 3.27 -16.88
CA PRO A 31 -11.52 2.17 -17.52
C PRO A 31 -11.97 1.96 -18.97
N VAL A 32 -10.99 1.84 -19.87
CA VAL A 32 -11.19 1.47 -21.28
C VAL A 32 -10.76 0.04 -21.59
N ASN A 33 -9.99 -0.56 -20.66
CA ASN A 33 -9.54 -1.96 -20.67
C ASN A 33 -9.93 -2.63 -19.34
N GLU A 34 -9.51 -3.88 -19.14
CA GLU A 34 -9.74 -4.61 -17.88
C GLU A 34 -9.20 -3.87 -16.64
N MET A 35 -8.07 -3.17 -16.77
CA MET A 35 -7.44 -2.42 -15.68
C MET A 35 -6.91 -1.06 -16.16
N ASN A 36 -6.91 -0.08 -15.25
CA ASN A 36 -6.21 1.19 -15.43
C ASN A 36 -4.71 1.05 -15.13
N VAL A 37 -3.94 2.08 -15.48
CA VAL A 37 -2.53 2.19 -15.06
C VAL A 37 -2.46 2.18 -13.53
N ALA A 38 -1.60 1.31 -12.99
CA ALA A 38 -1.40 1.19 -11.55
C ALA A 38 -0.85 2.50 -10.96
N SER A 39 -1.28 2.83 -9.74
CA SER A 39 -0.79 4.00 -9.01
C SER A 39 -0.51 3.63 -7.56
N GLY A 40 0.56 4.19 -7.01
CA GLY A 40 0.99 3.92 -5.64
C GLY A 40 2.32 4.57 -5.33
N CYS A 41 3.01 4.02 -4.33
CA CYS A 41 4.19 4.61 -3.73
C CYS A 41 5.42 3.73 -4.01
N PRO A 42 6.28 4.07 -4.99
CA PRO A 42 7.38 3.20 -5.39
C PRO A 42 8.42 2.96 -4.29
N LEU A 43 8.52 3.86 -3.31
CA LEU A 43 9.41 3.76 -2.14
C LEU A 43 8.63 3.49 -0.85
N PHE A 44 7.68 2.57 -0.89
CA PHE A 44 6.75 2.29 0.22
C PHE A 44 7.43 1.86 1.53
N LEU A 45 8.46 1.02 1.45
CA LEU A 45 9.20 0.51 2.61
C LEU A 45 10.64 0.14 2.24
N PRO A 46 11.66 0.62 2.97
CA PRO A 46 13.02 0.09 2.82
C PRO A 46 13.09 -1.41 3.11
N LEU A 47 13.73 -2.17 2.22
CA LEU A 47 13.87 -3.63 2.37
C LEU A 47 14.55 -4.04 3.69
N ALA A 48 15.50 -3.24 4.18
CA ALA A 48 16.13 -3.49 5.47
C ALA A 48 15.13 -3.41 6.65
N LYS A 49 14.09 -2.57 6.56
CA LYS A 49 13.01 -2.52 7.57
C LYS A 49 12.05 -3.70 7.42
N LEU A 50 11.76 -4.13 6.19
CA LEU A 50 10.96 -5.34 5.92
C LEU A 50 11.58 -6.60 6.55
N GLN A 51 12.89 -6.73 6.48
CA GLN A 51 13.67 -7.88 7.00
C GLN A 51 14.07 -7.74 8.47
N SER A 52 13.81 -6.59 9.09
CA SER A 52 14.21 -6.33 10.47
C SER A 52 13.47 -7.24 11.45
N PRO A 53 14.17 -7.90 12.40
CA PRO A 53 13.51 -8.71 13.42
C PRO A 53 12.73 -7.89 14.45
N LYS A 54 12.80 -6.54 14.38
CA LYS A 54 12.04 -5.64 15.27
C LYS A 54 10.54 -5.62 14.96
N HIS A 55 10.15 -6.00 13.75
CA HIS A 55 8.78 -6.00 13.26
C HIS A 55 8.44 -7.38 12.70
N ALA A 56 7.16 -7.76 12.73
CA ALA A 56 6.68 -8.97 12.08
C ALA A 56 5.94 -8.63 10.78
N TYR A 57 6.59 -7.88 9.88
CA TYR A 57 6.01 -7.59 8.57
C TYR A 57 5.90 -8.86 7.69
N VAL A 58 6.91 -9.72 7.77
CA VAL A 58 6.90 -11.07 7.20
C VAL A 58 6.99 -12.08 8.33
N ARG A 59 6.08 -13.04 8.35
CA ARG A 59 6.08 -14.16 9.30
C ARG A 59 5.59 -15.38 8.55
N GLU A 60 6.29 -16.51 8.73
CA GLU A 60 5.95 -17.77 8.04
C GLU A 60 5.80 -17.55 6.52
N ASP A 61 6.76 -16.82 5.94
CA ASP A 61 6.82 -16.43 4.52
C ASP A 61 5.57 -15.69 4.00
N THR A 62 4.81 -15.08 4.90
CA THR A 62 3.54 -14.39 4.59
C THR A 62 3.58 -12.95 5.07
N LEU A 63 3.01 -12.05 4.27
CA LEU A 63 2.77 -10.64 4.61
C LEU A 63 1.33 -10.26 4.33
N PHE A 64 0.85 -9.19 4.96
CA PHE A 64 -0.51 -8.68 4.78
C PHE A 64 -0.50 -7.22 4.35
N LEU A 65 -1.15 -6.95 3.23
CA LEU A 65 -1.41 -5.59 2.75
C LEU A 65 -2.88 -5.25 2.95
N LYS A 66 -3.14 -4.04 3.44
CA LYS A 66 -4.49 -3.46 3.53
C LYS A 66 -4.55 -2.21 2.68
N CYS A 67 -5.53 -2.14 1.79
CA CYS A 67 -5.85 -0.93 1.04
C CYS A 67 -7.18 -0.38 1.57
N ILE A 68 -7.22 0.93 1.85
CA ILE A 68 -8.41 1.63 2.33
C ILE A 68 -8.74 2.72 1.30
N ILE A 69 -9.97 2.69 0.81
CA ILE A 69 -10.51 3.69 -0.11
C ILE A 69 -11.52 4.52 0.68
N GLU A 70 -11.20 5.80 0.86
CA GLU A 70 -12.14 6.76 1.44
C GLU A 70 -12.92 7.47 0.33
N THR A 71 -14.25 7.38 0.43
CA THR A 71 -15.22 7.76 -0.61
C THR A 71 -16.00 9.03 -0.29
N ASN A 72 -15.67 9.74 0.79
CA ASN A 72 -16.39 10.92 1.29
C ASN A 72 -15.64 12.22 0.99
#